data_AF-A0A498NRA8-F1
#
_entry.id   AF-A0A498NRA8-F1
#
_cell.length_a   1.000
_cell.length_b   1.000
_cell.length_c   1.000
_cell.angle_alpha   90.00
_cell.angle_beta   90.00
_cell.angle_gamma   90.00
#
_symmetry.space_group_name_H-M   'P 1'
#
loop_
_entity.id
_entity.type
_entity.pdbx_description
1 polymer ?
#
loop_
_entity_poly.entity_id
_entity_poly.type
_entity_poly.pdbx_seq_one_letter_code
_entity_poly.pdbx_strand_id
1 'polypeptide(L)'
;MCSAYEFYPPQIKVSWLRDGKPVTSEVTSTMEMADGDWYYQIHSELEYSPKSGEKISCMIEHASFNKPMIHDWDPSLLESERNKIAIGASGLVLGIIIAATGIIYFKKKSTGRILVPQQCSFNF
;
A
#
# COMPACT_ATOMS: atom_id res chain seq x y z
N MET A 1 -8.33 -8.03 4.68
CA MET A 1 -8.28 -8.68 6.00
C MET A 1 -9.24 -7.97 6.94
N CYS A 2 -10.02 -8.73 7.71
CA CYS A 2 -10.92 -8.26 8.76
C CYS A 2 -10.55 -8.99 10.06
N SER A 3 -10.37 -8.24 11.14
CA SER A 3 -9.92 -8.77 12.43
C SER A 3 -10.87 -8.33 13.53
N ALA A 4 -11.19 -9.25 14.44
CA ALA A 4 -11.85 -8.94 15.70
C ALA A 4 -10.92 -9.33 16.86
N TYR A 5 -10.85 -8.46 17.85
CA TYR A 5 -9.97 -8.58 19.02
C TYR A 5 -10.78 -8.35 20.29
N GLU A 6 -10.21 -8.74 21.44
CA GLU A 6 -10.71 -8.38 22.77
C GLU A 6 -12.19 -8.75 22.99
N PHE A 7 -12.67 -9.84 22.38
CA PHE A 7 -14.07 -10.25 22.50
C PHE A 7 -14.26 -11.47 23.40
N TYR A 8 -15.43 -11.53 24.05
CA TYR A 8 -15.90 -12.64 24.87
C TYR A 8 -17.43 -12.66 24.88
N PRO A 9 -18.13 -13.81 24.77
CA PRO A 9 -17.62 -15.19 24.73
C PRO A 9 -16.95 -15.55 23.38
N PRO A 10 -16.25 -16.70 23.27
CA PRO A 10 -15.50 -17.05 22.06
C PRO A 10 -16.37 -17.26 20.81
N GLN A 11 -17.66 -17.59 20.96
CA GLN A 11 -18.52 -17.83 19.80
C GLN A 11 -18.75 -16.53 19.02
N ILE A 12 -18.16 -16.46 17.83
CA ILE A 12 -18.24 -15.32 16.92
C ILE A 12 -18.43 -15.83 15.49
N LYS A 13 -19.06 -15.03 14.64
CA LYS A 13 -19.11 -15.31 13.20
C LYS A 13 -18.67 -14.09 12.42
N VAL A 14 -17.59 -14.26 11.67
CA VAL A 14 -17.05 -13.24 10.75
C VAL A 14 -17.35 -13.69 9.33
N SER A 15 -17.99 -12.82 8.56
CA SER A 15 -18.41 -13.10 7.20
C SER A 15 -18.17 -11.92 6.28
N TRP A 16 -18.07 -12.17 4.98
CA TRP A 16 -17.87 -11.13 3.98
C TRP A 16 -19.15 -10.87 3.20
N LEU A 17 -19.39 -9.61 2.91
CA LEU A 17 -20.48 -9.15 2.06
C LEU A 17 -19.89 -8.49 0.80
N ARG A 18 -20.43 -8.83 -0.37
CA ARG A 18 -20.24 -8.12 -1.63
C ARG A 18 -21.57 -7.55 -2.06
N ASP A 19 -21.67 -6.22 -2.13
CA ASP A 19 -22.89 -5.47 -2.43
C ASP A 19 -24.06 -5.90 -1.53
N GLY A 20 -23.76 -6.14 -0.24
CA GLY A 20 -24.73 -6.58 0.77
C GLY A 20 -25.10 -8.07 0.71
N LYS A 21 -24.52 -8.85 -0.21
CA LYS A 21 -24.76 -10.30 -0.32
C LYS A 21 -23.62 -11.10 0.30
N PRO A 22 -23.90 -12.19 1.05
CA PRO A 22 -22.87 -13.03 1.64
C PRO A 22 -21.95 -13.65 0.59
N VAL A 23 -20.65 -13.69 0.90
CA VAL A 23 -19.62 -14.36 0.10
C VAL A 23 -19.03 -15.50 0.91
N THR A 24 -18.94 -16.68 0.30
CA THR A 24 -18.38 -17.89 0.92
C THR A 24 -17.19 -18.46 0.15
N SER A 25 -17.01 -18.08 -1.11
CA SER A 25 -15.85 -18.45 -1.92
C SER A 25 -14.67 -17.54 -1.57
N GLU A 26 -13.44 -18.09 -1.63
CA GLU A 26 -12.22 -17.28 -1.49
C GLU A 26 -12.08 -16.59 -0.12
N VAL A 27 -12.79 -17.12 0.89
CA VAL A 27 -12.71 -16.68 2.28
C VAL A 27 -11.90 -17.68 3.08
N THR A 28 -10.89 -17.18 3.78
CA THR A 28 -10.07 -17.94 4.74
C THR A 28 -10.20 -17.30 6.10
N SER A 29 -10.52 -18.07 7.13
CA SER A 29 -10.59 -17.57 8.51
C SER A 29 -9.72 -18.41 9.44
N THR A 30 -9.07 -17.74 10.39
CA THR A 30 -8.41 -18.43 11.50
C THR A 30 -9.45 -19.01 12.45
N MET A 31 -9.04 -19.95 13.27
CA MET A 31 -9.83 -20.35 14.44
C MET A 31 -9.79 -19.23 15.50
N GLU A 32 -10.72 -19.28 16.45
CA GLU A 32 -10.71 -18.38 17.60
C GLU A 32 -9.49 -18.67 18.47
N MET A 33 -8.65 -17.66 18.68
CA MET A 33 -7.42 -17.77 19.48
C MET A 33 -7.60 -16.99 20.78
N ALA A 34 -7.22 -17.59 21.90
CA ALA A 34 -7.25 -16.90 23.19
C ALA A 34 -6.01 -15.99 23.35
N ASP A 35 -6.22 -14.77 23.82
CA ASP A 35 -5.18 -13.75 23.98
C ASP A 35 -4.40 -13.88 25.31
N GLY A 36 -4.73 -14.89 26.14
CA GLY A 36 -4.11 -15.12 27.45
C GLY A 36 -4.83 -14.44 28.62
N ASP A 37 -5.59 -13.38 28.33
CA ASP A 37 -6.31 -12.56 29.33
C ASP A 37 -7.84 -12.80 29.31
N TRP A 38 -8.27 -14.03 29.05
CA TRP A 38 -9.68 -14.45 28.90
C TRP A 38 -10.44 -13.91 27.68
N TYR A 39 -9.82 -13.06 26.88
CA TYR A 39 -10.35 -12.58 25.61
C TYR A 39 -9.87 -13.40 24.42
N TYR A 40 -10.54 -13.22 23.29
CA TYR A 40 -10.26 -13.93 22.04
C TYR A 40 -10.05 -12.97 20.88
N GLN A 41 -9.38 -13.49 19.86
CA GLN A 41 -9.19 -12.88 18.55
C GLN A 41 -9.50 -13.85 17.40
N ILE A 42 -9.90 -13.31 16.26
CA ILE A 42 -10.10 -14.04 15.01
C ILE A 42 -9.77 -13.13 13.80
N HIS A 43 -9.21 -13.73 12.75
CA HIS A 43 -8.92 -13.06 11.49
C HIS A 43 -9.63 -13.75 10.35
N SER A 44 -10.20 -12.96 9.43
CA SER A 44 -10.76 -13.43 8.18
C SER A 44 -10.18 -12.64 7.02
N GLU A 45 -9.83 -13.35 5.96
CA GLU A 45 -9.28 -12.83 4.74
C GLU A 45 -10.19 -13.21 3.58
N LEU A 46 -10.39 -12.25 2.67
CA LEU A 46 -11.10 -12.46 1.43
C LEU A 46 -10.11 -12.16 0.31
N GLU A 47 -9.77 -13.19 -0.45
CA GLU A 47 -9.11 -12.99 -1.74
C GLU A 47 -10.19 -12.47 -2.71
N TYR A 48 -9.96 -11.29 -3.29
CA TYR A 48 -10.89 -10.73 -4.26
C TYR A 48 -10.18 -9.94 -5.35
N SER A 49 -10.79 -9.96 -6.55
CA SER A 49 -10.39 -9.10 -7.66
C SER A 49 -11.27 -7.84 -7.67
N PRO A 50 -10.70 -6.63 -7.46
CA PRO A 50 -11.48 -5.41 -7.35
C PRO A 50 -12.22 -5.09 -8.66
N LYS A 51 -13.52 -4.85 -8.55
CA LYS A 51 -14.39 -4.34 -9.62
C LYS A 51 -14.82 -2.91 -9.31
N SER A 52 -14.85 -2.09 -10.36
CA SER A 52 -15.23 -0.68 -10.20
C SER A 52 -16.65 -0.56 -9.65
N GLY A 53 -16.79 0.17 -8.53
CA GLY A 53 -18.08 0.44 -7.89
C GLY A 53 -18.64 -0.68 -7.01
N GLU A 54 -17.90 -1.77 -6.78
CA GLU A 54 -18.35 -2.80 -5.83
C GLU A 54 -18.12 -2.37 -4.38
N LYS A 55 -19.04 -2.75 -3.50
CA LYS A 55 -18.93 -2.51 -2.06
C LYS A 55 -18.62 -3.82 -1.35
N ILE A 56 -17.42 -3.90 -0.76
CA ILE A 56 -17.02 -5.01 0.09
C ILE A 56 -17.20 -4.59 1.55
N SER A 57 -17.78 -5.46 2.36
CA SER A 57 -17.93 -5.22 3.79
C SER A 57 -17.64 -6.49 4.58
N CYS A 58 -17.09 -6.33 5.78
CA CYS A 58 -16.99 -7.38 6.78
C CYS A 58 -18.20 -7.29 7.72
N MET A 59 -18.88 -8.41 7.96
CA MET A 59 -20.00 -8.52 8.88
C MET A 59 -19.63 -9.44 10.05
N ILE A 60 -19.75 -8.90 11.25
CA ILE A 60 -19.42 -9.56 12.52
C ILE A 60 -20.70 -9.78 13.32
N GLU A 61 -20.97 -11.03 13.65
CA GLU A 61 -22.05 -11.45 14.53
C GLU A 61 -21.46 -12.00 15.83
N HIS A 62 -21.82 -11.40 16.96
CA HIS A 62 -21.30 -11.76 18.27
C HIS A 62 -22.34 -11.47 19.35
N ALA A 63 -22.32 -12.24 20.45
CA ALA A 63 -23.30 -12.15 21.53
C ALA A 63 -23.34 -10.77 22.22
N SER A 64 -22.25 -10.00 22.15
CA SER A 64 -22.19 -8.63 22.69
C SER A 64 -22.99 -7.61 21.87
N PHE A 65 -23.43 -7.97 20.66
CA PHE A 65 -24.18 -7.08 19.78
C PHE A 65 -25.61 -7.60 19.53
N ASN A 66 -26.60 -6.72 19.70
CA ASN A 66 -28.00 -7.03 19.37
C ASN A 66 -28.26 -7.15 17.86
N LYS A 67 -27.34 -6.64 17.04
CA LYS A 67 -27.40 -6.65 15.56
C LYS A 67 -25.98 -6.87 15.02
N PRO A 68 -25.84 -7.44 13.81
CA PRO A 68 -24.53 -7.58 13.18
C PRO A 68 -23.83 -6.24 13.01
N MET A 69 -22.53 -6.21 13.29
CA MET A 69 -21.68 -5.05 13.04
C MET A 69 -21.10 -5.16 11.62
N ILE A 70 -21.27 -4.11 10.81
CA ILE A 70 -20.81 -4.08 9.41
C ILE A 70 -19.72 -3.02 9.26
N HIS A 71 -18.54 -3.45 8.80
CA HIS A 71 -17.42 -2.59 8.46
C HIS A 71 -17.22 -2.57 6.94
N ASP A 72 -17.37 -1.41 6.33
CA ASP A 72 -17.14 -1.23 4.91
C ASP A 72 -15.64 -1.14 4.61
N TRP A 73 -15.19 -1.90 3.61
CA TRP A 73 -13.83 -1.82 3.10
C TRP A 73 -13.67 -0.57 2.25
N ASP A 74 -12.63 0.23 2.52
CA ASP A 74 -12.30 1.42 1.76
C ASP A 74 -11.17 1.15 0.75
N PRO A 75 -11.47 1.06 -0.57
CA PRO A 75 -10.45 0.85 -1.59
C PRO A 75 -9.53 2.06 -1.81
N SER A 76 -9.91 3.25 -1.32
CA SER A 76 -9.13 4.48 -1.53
C SER A 76 -7.75 4.43 -0.85
N LEU A 77 -7.60 3.62 0.21
CA LEU A 77 -6.32 3.41 0.89
C LEU A 77 -5.29 2.75 -0.04
N LEU A 78 -5.70 1.70 -0.76
CA LEU A 78 -4.87 1.00 -1.75
C LEU A 78 -4.50 1.90 -2.94
N GLU A 79 -5.45 2.71 -3.40
CA GLU A 79 -5.20 3.67 -4.49
C GLU A 79 -4.20 4.75 -4.07
N SER A 80 -4.35 5.30 -2.86
CA SER A 80 -3.44 6.29 -2.29
C SER A 80 -2.01 5.77 -2.20
N GLU A 81 -1.81 4.54 -1.69
CA GLU A 81 -0.49 3.91 -1.62
C GLU A 81 0.12 3.69 -3.01
N ARG A 82 -0.66 3.18 -3.96
CA ARG A 82 -0.21 3.02 -5.36
C ARG A 82 0.17 4.34 -6.00
N ASN A 83 -0.63 5.39 -5.77
CA ASN A 83 -0.36 6.73 -6.30
C ASN A 83 0.92 7.33 -5.70
N LYS A 84 1.14 7.16 -4.38
CA LYS A 84 2.39 7.57 -3.73
C LYS A 84 3.61 6.87 -4.34
N ILE A 85 3.51 5.56 -4.59
CA ILE A 85 4.58 4.78 -5.23
C ILE A 85 4.84 5.29 -6.66
N ALA A 86 3.79 5.53 -7.45
CA ALA A 86 3.91 6.01 -8.82
C ALA A 86 4.57 7.41 -8.90
N ILE A 87 4.19 8.32 -8.01
CA ILE A 87 4.76 9.67 -7.94
C ILE A 87 6.23 9.59 -7.52
N GLY A 88 6.55 8.77 -6.50
CA GLY A 88 7.92 8.57 -6.02
C GLY A 88 8.85 8.01 -7.11
N ALA A 89 8.40 6.96 -7.81
CA ALA A 89 9.15 6.37 -8.92
C ALA A 89 9.40 7.38 -10.06
N SER A 90 8.38 8.16 -10.40
CA SER A 90 8.48 9.18 -11.45
C SER A 90 9.50 10.27 -11.11
N GLY A 91 9.48 10.76 -9.86
CA GLY A 91 10.44 11.74 -9.36
C GLY A 91 11.88 11.21 -9.38
N LEU A 92 12.09 9.95 -8.99
CA LEU A 92 13.39 9.31 -9.00
C LEU A 92 13.98 9.20 -10.41
N VAL A 93 13.17 8.76 -11.38
CA VAL A 93 13.58 8.65 -12.80
C VAL A 93 13.98 10.02 -13.36
N LEU A 94 13.16 11.05 -13.11
CA LEU A 94 13.47 12.42 -13.55
C LEU A 94 14.77 12.94 -12.92
N GLY A 95 14.98 12.69 -11.62
CA GLY A 95 16.20 13.07 -10.92
C GLY A 95 17.47 12.43 -11.53
N ILE A 96 17.41 11.14 -11.88
CA ILE A 96 18.54 10.43 -12.50
C ILE A 96 18.88 11.03 -13.87
N ILE A 97 17.88 11.34 -14.70
CA ILE A 97 18.09 11.92 -16.03
C ILE A 97 18.75 13.31 -15.92
N ILE A 98 18.26 14.15 -15.00
CA ILE A 98 18.81 15.49 -14.76
C ILE A 98 20.25 15.39 -14.24
N ALA A 99 20.53 14.47 -13.31
CA ALA A 99 21.87 14.27 -12.79
C ALA A 99 22.84 13.79 -13.89
N ALA A 100 22.46 12.79 -14.69
CA ALA A 100 23.28 12.25 -15.76
C ALA A 100 23.60 13.31 -16.84
N THR A 101 22.58 14.05 -17.30
CA THR A 101 22.78 15.14 -18.28
C THR A 101 23.65 16.26 -17.71
N GLY A 102 23.45 16.63 -16.44
CA GLY A 102 24.30 17.60 -15.73
C GLY A 102 25.77 17.16 -15.65
N ILE A 103 26.02 15.89 -15.29
CA ILE A 103 27.38 15.32 -15.22
C ILE A 103 28.04 15.33 -16.61
N ILE A 104 27.34 14.91 -17.66
CA ILE A 104 27.87 14.90 -19.03
C ILE A 104 28.23 16.32 -19.48
N TYR A 105 27.35 17.29 -19.24
CA TYR A 105 27.60 18.68 -19.58
C TYR A 105 28.79 19.25 -18.81
N PHE A 106 28.90 18.96 -17.51
CA PHE A 106 30.02 19.40 -16.69
C PHE A 106 31.35 18.83 -17.19
N LYS A 107 31.40 17.52 -17.50
CA LYS A 107 32.60 16.89 -18.07
C LYS A 107 32.99 17.52 -19.40
N LYS A 108 32.02 17.73 -20.32
CA LYS A 108 32.27 18.37 -21.62
C LYS A 108 32.81 19.80 -21.47
N LYS A 109 32.26 20.58 -20.53
CA LYS A 109 32.72 21.95 -20.26
C LYS A 109 34.12 21.98 -19.63
N SER A 110 34.43 21.06 -18.72
CA SER A 110 35.78 20.95 -18.14
C SER A 110 36.82 20.53 -19.18
N THR A 111 36.49 19.63 -20.11
CA THR A 111 37.38 19.29 -21.24
C THR A 111 37.61 20.50 -22.17
N GLY A 112 36.58 21.31 -22.43
CA GLY A 112 36.71 22.54 -23.21
C GLY A 112 37.54 23.65 -22.54
N ARG A 113 37.64 23.66 -21.19
CA ARG A 113 38.51 24.59 -20.46
C ARG A 113 39.98 24.15 -20.40
N ILE A 114 40.27 22.86 -20.57
CA ILE A 114 41.65 22.34 -20.63
C ILE A 114 42.28 22.56 -22.02
N LEU A 115 41.48 22.69 -23.08
CA LEU A 115 41.93 22.98 -24.46
C LEU A 115 41.99 24.48 -24.79
N VAL A 116 42.20 25.36 -23.80
CA VAL A 116 42.72 26.70 -24.11
C VAL A 116 44.24 26.57 -24.06
N PRO A 117 44.96 26.63 -25.19
CA PRO A 117 46.41 26.70 -25.16
C PRO A 117 46.77 28.02 -24.49
N GLN A 118 47.48 27.95 -23.36
CA GLN A 118 48.19 29.10 -22.82
C GLN A 118 49.27 29.45 -23.85
N GLN A 119 48.94 30.34 -24.78
CA GLN A 119 49.84 30.75 -25.85
C GLN A 119 50.94 31.63 -25.22
N CYS A 120 52.04 30.98 -24.83
CA CYS A 120 53.29 31.64 -24.48
C CYS A 120 53.70 32.54 -25.64
N SER A 121 53.58 33.86 -25.44
CA SER A 121 54.15 34.84 -26.35
C SER A 121 55.55 35.18 -25.85
N PHE A 122 56.55 34.50 -26.40
CA PHE A 122 57.94 34.98 -26.44
C PHE A 122 58.07 35.90 -27.66
N ASN A 123 58.67 37.08 -27.48
CA ASN A 123 59.55 37.78 -28.43
C ASN A 123 60.10 39.01 -27.67
N PHE A 124 61.37 38.99 -27.25
CA PHE A 124 62.61 39.42 -27.94
C PHE A 124 62.79 40.94 -27.98
#